data_AF-A0A7C7JZV3-F1
#
_entry.id   AF-A0A7C7JZV3-F1
#
_cell.length_a   1.000
_cell.length_b   1.000
_cell.length_c   1.000
_cell.angle_alpha   90.00
_cell.angle_beta   90.00
_cell.angle_gamma   90.00
#
_symmetry.space_group_name_H-M   'P 1'
#
loop_
_entity.id
_entity.type
_entity.pdbx_description
1 polymer ?
#
loop_
_entity_poly.entity_id
_entity_poly.type
_entity_poly.pdbx_seq_one_letter_code
_entity_poly.pdbx_strand_id
1 'polypeptide(L)'
;MKFLLIAFIASFSAMSCQDKYPDLQDGLYAEFKTNKGTMVAKLFYDKVPVTVANFVGLAEGTHPKLADSLKGKPFYNGITFHRVMDKFMIQGGDPTGTGMGSAGYKFYSEFDTSLSHDKAGILSMANSGGLDTNGSQFFITEVPKTNLDAFYADGSFKNCNMPRTSCHAVFGELVKGLEVQDTISNVKTNNTKPVKPVIIEELNIIRKGADAKAFDAAKVFTEKEPLLPQRLEEQQAAMQEKIKEQAKIAGKEFIEKNKDMEGEVIESPTGLVMILNKAKDGVTPKSTDNVLIQSTGYFENGNLFYTTDAEVAKATNTYNEQADKAGAYEPFPMIYNESATLVPGFREAMLKMNIGDKARIFVPSYLGYGPNGRAPRIPPNANLVFDLEIVGIK
;
A
#
# COMPACT_ATOMS: atom_id res chain seq x y z
N MET A 1 -53.44 -69.23 -15.38
CA MET A 1 -52.81 -68.12 -14.64
C MET A 1 -51.49 -68.59 -14.03
N LYS A 2 -50.36 -68.24 -14.64
CA LYS A 2 -49.03 -68.28 -14.00
C LYS A 2 -48.34 -66.97 -14.39
N PHE A 3 -48.22 -66.07 -13.42
CA PHE A 3 -47.58 -64.77 -13.55
C PHE A 3 -46.07 -64.96 -13.76
N LEU A 4 -45.56 -64.39 -14.85
CA LEU A 4 -44.12 -64.24 -15.10
C LEU A 4 -43.67 -62.95 -14.40
N LEU A 5 -42.87 -63.07 -13.34
CA LEU A 5 -42.30 -61.92 -12.63
C LEU A 5 -40.97 -61.54 -13.33
N ILE A 6 -40.96 -60.41 -14.04
CA ILE A 6 -39.75 -59.84 -14.64
C ILE A 6 -39.06 -58.99 -13.55
N ALA A 7 -37.92 -59.46 -13.06
CA ALA A 7 -37.07 -58.69 -12.16
C ALA A 7 -36.25 -57.67 -12.98
N PHE A 8 -36.65 -56.40 -12.89
CA PHE A 8 -35.91 -55.27 -13.46
C PHE A 8 -34.75 -54.92 -12.51
N ILE A 9 -33.55 -55.41 -12.79
CA ILE A 9 -32.33 -55.00 -12.08
C ILE A 9 -31.92 -53.63 -12.65
N ALA A 10 -32.35 -52.56 -11.98
CA ALA A 10 -31.85 -51.22 -12.24
C ALA A 10 -30.39 -51.13 -11.76
N SER A 11 -29.44 -51.23 -12.69
CA SER A 11 -28.04 -50.88 -12.43
C SER A 11 -27.94 -49.38 -12.18
N PHE A 12 -27.88 -48.98 -10.90
CA PHE A 12 -27.43 -47.66 -10.50
C PHE A 12 -25.94 -47.54 -10.78
N SER A 13 -25.58 -47.13 -11.99
CA SER A 13 -24.23 -46.66 -12.30
C SER A 13 -24.04 -45.33 -11.59
N ALA A 14 -23.46 -45.36 -10.39
CA ALA A 14 -22.96 -44.19 -9.71
C ALA A 14 -21.80 -43.61 -10.54
N MET A 15 -22.08 -42.65 -11.43
CA MET A 15 -21.06 -41.72 -11.89
C MET A 15 -20.66 -40.89 -10.67
N SER A 16 -19.67 -41.38 -9.93
CA SER A 16 -18.93 -40.55 -8.98
C SER A 16 -18.41 -39.34 -9.76
N CYS A 17 -18.92 -38.14 -9.47
CA CYS A 17 -18.29 -36.91 -9.90
C CYS A 17 -16.87 -36.93 -9.34
N GLN A 18 -15.91 -37.29 -10.18
CA GLN A 18 -14.51 -37.32 -9.81
C GLN A 18 -14.09 -35.87 -9.61
N ASP A 19 -13.96 -35.49 -8.34
CA ASP A 19 -13.55 -34.15 -7.96
C ASP A 19 -12.14 -33.90 -8.53
N LYS A 20 -12.04 -32.99 -9.50
CA LYS A 20 -10.77 -32.70 -10.19
C LYS A 20 -9.68 -32.20 -9.23
N TYR A 21 -10.08 -31.62 -8.10
CA TYR A 21 -9.18 -31.04 -7.12
C TYR A 21 -9.58 -31.44 -5.69
N PRO A 22 -9.33 -32.72 -5.31
CA PRO A 22 -9.77 -33.24 -4.02
C PRO A 22 -8.98 -32.66 -2.84
N ASP A 23 -7.75 -32.19 -3.06
CA ASP A 23 -6.89 -31.64 -2.01
C ASP A 23 -7.19 -30.16 -1.68
N LEU A 24 -8.06 -29.50 -2.46
CA LEU A 24 -8.42 -28.12 -2.17
C LEU A 24 -9.35 -28.06 -0.97
N GLN A 25 -8.95 -27.25 0.01
CA GLN A 25 -9.77 -26.94 1.18
C GLN A 25 -11.00 -26.11 0.79
N ASP A 26 -11.92 -25.93 1.73
CA ASP A 26 -13.04 -25.00 1.58
C ASP A 26 -12.54 -23.59 1.19
N GLY A 27 -13.22 -22.98 0.23
CA GLY A 27 -12.80 -21.72 -0.37
C GLY A 27 -13.27 -21.52 -1.80
N LEU A 28 -13.00 -20.32 -2.32
CA LEU A 28 -13.29 -19.93 -3.69
C LEU A 28 -11.99 -19.89 -4.48
N TYR A 29 -11.97 -20.52 -5.66
CA TYR A 29 -10.76 -20.64 -6.46
C TYR A 29 -11.03 -20.30 -7.93
N ALA A 30 -9.99 -19.86 -8.63
CA ALA A 30 -9.97 -19.65 -10.07
C ALA A 30 -8.98 -20.61 -10.72
N GLU A 31 -9.46 -21.44 -11.64
CA GLU A 31 -8.64 -22.31 -12.49
C GLU A 31 -8.38 -21.62 -13.83
N PHE A 32 -7.12 -21.31 -14.10
CA PHE A 32 -6.66 -20.78 -15.38
C PHE A 32 -6.15 -21.94 -16.22
N LYS A 33 -6.90 -22.36 -17.24
CA LYS A 33 -6.38 -23.26 -18.28
C LYS A 33 -5.73 -22.40 -19.34
N THR A 34 -4.43 -22.59 -19.55
CA THR A 34 -3.68 -21.84 -20.55
C THR A 34 -3.02 -22.79 -21.53
N ASN A 35 -2.62 -22.26 -22.70
CA ASN A 35 -1.82 -23.01 -23.66
C ASN A 35 -0.37 -23.32 -23.18
N LYS A 36 -0.05 -23.02 -21.91
CA LYS A 36 1.21 -23.34 -21.22
C LYS A 36 1.05 -24.27 -20.02
N GLY A 37 -0.18 -24.62 -19.66
CA GLY A 37 -0.48 -25.41 -18.47
C GLY A 37 -1.63 -24.81 -17.66
N THR A 38 -1.97 -25.47 -16.56
CA THR A 38 -3.06 -25.04 -15.68
C THR A 38 -2.50 -24.42 -14.39
N MET A 39 -3.07 -23.29 -13.98
CA MET A 39 -2.80 -22.66 -12.68
C MET A 39 -4.10 -22.63 -11.87
N VAL A 40 -4.01 -22.69 -10.54
CA VAL A 40 -5.17 -22.55 -9.64
C VAL A 40 -4.85 -21.51 -8.59
N ALA A 41 -5.68 -20.46 -8.51
CA ALA A 41 -5.58 -19.42 -7.49
C ALA A 41 -6.69 -19.55 -6.45
N LYS A 42 -6.37 -19.43 -5.16
CA LYS A 42 -7.34 -19.14 -4.10
C LYS A 42 -7.71 -17.66 -4.16
N LEU A 43 -8.99 -17.34 -4.00
CA LEU A 43 -9.52 -15.97 -3.99
C LEU A 43 -9.92 -15.55 -2.57
N PHE A 44 -9.52 -14.34 -2.16
CA PHE A 44 -9.72 -13.82 -0.80
C PHE A 44 -11.06 -13.10 -0.63
N TYR A 45 -12.16 -13.81 -0.90
CA TYR A 45 -13.52 -13.24 -0.93
C TYR A 45 -14.04 -12.75 0.43
N ASP A 46 -13.40 -13.18 1.53
CA ASP A 46 -13.66 -12.73 2.90
C ASP A 46 -12.96 -11.40 3.23
N LYS A 47 -11.80 -11.14 2.60
CA LYS A 47 -10.98 -9.93 2.83
C LYS A 47 -11.32 -8.81 1.86
N VAL A 48 -11.39 -9.13 0.57
CA VAL A 48 -11.63 -8.19 -0.52
C VAL A 48 -12.83 -8.64 -1.39
N PRO A 49 -14.04 -8.74 -0.80
CA PRO A 49 -15.23 -9.29 -1.45
C PRO A 49 -15.61 -8.59 -2.75
N VAL A 50 -15.45 -7.27 -2.86
CA VAL A 50 -15.84 -6.52 -4.08
C VAL A 50 -14.89 -6.84 -5.22
N THR A 51 -13.58 -6.88 -4.94
CA THR A 51 -12.57 -7.20 -5.96
C THR A 51 -12.73 -8.63 -6.46
N VAL A 52 -12.97 -9.58 -5.55
CA VAL A 52 -13.25 -10.97 -5.92
C VAL A 52 -14.57 -11.11 -6.67
N ALA A 53 -15.63 -10.41 -6.24
CA ALA A 53 -16.91 -10.38 -6.93
C ALA A 53 -16.80 -9.85 -8.36
N ASN A 54 -16.01 -8.79 -8.58
CA ASN A 54 -15.70 -8.28 -9.91
C ASN A 54 -15.09 -9.37 -10.80
N PHE A 55 -14.02 -10.00 -10.31
CA PHE A 55 -13.30 -11.04 -11.06
C PHE A 55 -14.17 -12.27 -11.36
N VAL A 56 -14.89 -12.78 -10.36
CA VAL A 56 -15.79 -13.94 -10.49
C VAL A 56 -16.95 -13.63 -11.45
N GLY A 57 -17.57 -12.46 -11.31
CA GLY A 57 -18.65 -12.04 -12.19
C GLY A 57 -18.19 -11.91 -13.64
N LEU A 58 -16.96 -11.45 -13.89
CA LEU A 58 -16.39 -11.40 -15.24
C LEU A 58 -16.08 -12.81 -15.77
N ALA A 59 -15.46 -13.66 -14.95
CA ALA A 59 -15.17 -15.06 -15.30
C ALA A 59 -16.42 -15.83 -15.75
N GLU A 60 -17.55 -15.60 -15.10
CA GLU A 60 -18.81 -16.29 -15.35
C GLU A 60 -19.75 -15.54 -16.31
N GLY A 61 -19.40 -14.31 -16.70
CA GLY A 61 -20.25 -13.45 -17.53
C GLY A 61 -21.51 -12.94 -16.80
N THR A 62 -21.55 -12.99 -15.48
CA THR A 62 -22.69 -12.60 -14.63
C THR A 62 -22.55 -11.20 -14.04
N HIS A 63 -21.44 -10.51 -14.29
CA HIS A 63 -21.17 -9.20 -13.70
C HIS A 63 -22.26 -8.15 -14.05
N PRO A 64 -22.80 -7.40 -13.07
CA PRO A 64 -23.94 -6.50 -13.29
C PRO A 64 -23.62 -5.31 -14.22
N LYS A 65 -22.36 -4.85 -14.22
CA LYS A 65 -21.90 -3.75 -15.10
C LYS A 65 -21.47 -4.19 -16.51
N LEU A 66 -21.58 -5.48 -16.88
CA LEU A 66 -21.26 -5.91 -18.25
C LEU A 66 -22.30 -5.39 -19.25
N ALA A 67 -21.83 -4.99 -20.43
CA ALA A 67 -22.71 -4.72 -21.57
C ALA A 67 -23.52 -5.97 -21.95
N ASP A 68 -24.74 -5.79 -22.44
CA ASP A 68 -25.64 -6.91 -22.77
C ASP A 68 -25.05 -7.89 -23.78
N SER A 69 -24.21 -7.42 -24.70
CA SER A 69 -23.51 -8.25 -25.68
C SER A 69 -22.49 -9.24 -25.07
N LEU A 70 -22.08 -9.00 -23.81
CA LEU A 70 -21.10 -9.78 -23.06
C LEU A 70 -21.72 -10.59 -21.91
N LYS A 71 -23.00 -10.35 -21.55
CA LYS A 71 -23.67 -11.12 -20.49
C LYS A 71 -23.79 -12.60 -20.86
N GLY A 72 -23.58 -13.46 -19.88
CA GLY A 72 -23.60 -14.93 -20.03
C GLY A 72 -22.39 -15.51 -20.78
N LYS A 73 -21.39 -14.68 -21.13
CA LYS A 73 -20.17 -15.13 -21.79
C LYS A 73 -18.99 -15.01 -20.83
N PRO A 74 -18.18 -16.08 -20.66
CA PRO A 74 -16.94 -16.00 -19.87
C PRO A 74 -16.00 -14.93 -20.43
N PHE A 75 -15.86 -13.80 -19.71
CA PHE A 75 -15.15 -12.61 -20.22
C PHE A 75 -13.67 -12.89 -20.49
N TYR A 76 -13.06 -13.75 -19.69
CA TYR A 76 -11.63 -14.00 -19.74
C TYR A 76 -11.20 -15.11 -20.71
N ASN A 77 -12.14 -15.87 -21.28
CA ASN A 77 -11.79 -16.95 -22.20
C ASN A 77 -11.28 -16.40 -23.53
N GLY A 78 -10.14 -16.91 -23.99
CA GLY A 78 -9.46 -16.49 -25.21
C GLY A 78 -8.60 -15.24 -25.09
N ILE A 79 -8.56 -14.56 -23.93
CA ILE A 79 -7.71 -13.39 -23.75
C ILE A 79 -6.24 -13.81 -23.57
N THR A 80 -5.33 -12.87 -23.79
CA THR A 80 -3.89 -13.11 -23.63
C THR A 80 -3.32 -12.52 -22.35
N PHE A 81 -2.24 -13.13 -21.86
CA PHE A 81 -1.25 -12.41 -21.05
C PHE A 81 -0.48 -11.48 -21.98
N HIS A 82 -0.92 -10.23 -22.07
CA HIS A 82 -0.43 -9.26 -23.06
C HIS A 82 0.88 -8.57 -22.61
N ARG A 83 1.21 -8.67 -21.32
CA ARG A 83 2.45 -8.13 -20.74
C ARG A 83 3.06 -9.14 -19.78
N VAL A 84 4.29 -9.54 -20.05
CA VAL A 84 5.05 -10.56 -19.35
C VAL A 84 6.46 -10.03 -19.09
N MET A 85 6.91 -10.13 -17.85
CA MET A 85 8.22 -9.63 -17.43
C MET A 85 8.85 -10.59 -16.42
N ASP A 86 9.95 -11.22 -16.82
CA ASP A 86 10.81 -12.02 -15.93
C ASP A 86 11.24 -11.21 -14.69
N LYS A 87 11.26 -11.87 -13.53
CA LYS A 87 11.48 -11.33 -12.18
C LYS A 87 10.52 -10.20 -11.82
N PHE A 88 9.31 -10.25 -12.36
CA PHE A 88 8.26 -9.30 -12.03
C PHE A 88 6.88 -9.94 -11.98
N MET A 89 6.22 -10.13 -13.12
CA MET A 89 4.83 -10.58 -13.18
C MET A 89 4.38 -10.98 -14.59
N ILE A 90 3.21 -11.64 -14.64
CA ILE A 90 2.42 -11.88 -15.86
C ILE A 90 1.09 -11.13 -15.74
N GLN A 91 0.74 -10.29 -16.71
CA GLN A 91 -0.45 -9.43 -16.70
C GLN A 91 -1.40 -9.77 -17.85
N GLY A 92 -2.67 -9.92 -17.52
CA GLY A 92 -3.77 -10.30 -18.41
C GLY A 92 -5.05 -9.51 -18.11
N GLY A 93 -6.19 -10.01 -18.59
CA GLY A 93 -7.51 -9.41 -18.31
C GLY A 93 -7.92 -8.26 -19.25
N ASP A 94 -7.17 -8.01 -20.33
CA ASP A 94 -7.53 -7.07 -21.39
C ASP A 94 -8.11 -7.84 -22.60
N PRO A 95 -9.39 -7.65 -22.96
CA PRO A 95 -10.02 -8.34 -24.10
C PRO A 95 -9.41 -7.94 -25.46
N THR A 96 -8.74 -6.79 -25.55
CA THR A 96 -8.06 -6.33 -26.77
C THR A 96 -6.61 -6.83 -26.87
N GLY A 97 -6.02 -7.29 -25.76
CA GLY A 97 -4.61 -7.68 -25.69
C GLY A 97 -3.61 -6.55 -25.97
N THR A 98 -4.01 -5.29 -25.76
CA THR A 98 -3.19 -4.10 -26.01
C THR A 98 -2.56 -3.53 -24.73
N GLY A 99 -3.12 -3.86 -23.57
CA GLY A 99 -2.87 -3.24 -22.27
C GLY A 99 -3.78 -2.06 -21.96
N MET A 100 -4.62 -1.61 -22.91
CA MET A 100 -5.49 -0.44 -22.74
C MET A 100 -6.99 -0.78 -22.59
N GLY A 101 -7.40 -2.01 -22.92
CA GLY A 101 -8.80 -2.41 -22.81
C GLY A 101 -9.21 -2.81 -21.40
N SER A 102 -10.52 -2.86 -21.17
CA SER A 102 -11.14 -3.26 -19.91
C SER A 102 -12.54 -3.83 -20.15
N ALA A 103 -13.25 -4.21 -19.08
CA ALA A 103 -14.66 -4.59 -19.12
C ALA A 103 -15.64 -3.41 -19.34
N GLY A 104 -15.14 -2.18 -19.55
CA GLY A 104 -15.96 -1.01 -19.89
C GLY A 104 -16.43 -0.18 -18.69
N TYR A 105 -15.92 -0.47 -17.50
CA TYR A 105 -16.18 0.32 -16.29
C TYR A 105 -14.94 0.35 -15.39
N LYS A 106 -14.97 1.22 -14.39
CA LYS A 106 -13.98 1.31 -13.31
C LYS A 106 -14.65 1.15 -11.95
N PHE A 107 -13.87 0.74 -10.95
CA PHE A 107 -14.29 0.66 -9.56
C PHE A 107 -13.14 0.96 -8.59
N TYR A 108 -13.49 1.31 -7.36
CA TYR A 108 -12.52 1.61 -6.29
C TYR A 108 -11.69 0.39 -5.87
N SER A 109 -10.49 0.64 -5.39
CA SER A 109 -9.60 -0.37 -4.83
C SER A 109 -10.09 -0.79 -3.46
N GLU A 110 -10.00 -2.09 -3.20
CA GLU A 110 -10.30 -2.68 -1.91
C GLU A 110 -9.00 -3.25 -1.33
N PHE A 111 -8.60 -2.77 -0.15
CA PHE A 111 -7.34 -3.15 0.48
C PHE A 111 -7.58 -3.78 1.84
N ASP A 112 -6.73 -4.73 2.19
CA ASP A 112 -6.68 -5.39 3.50
C ASP A 112 -5.22 -5.44 3.96
N THR A 113 -4.96 -5.10 5.22
CA THR A 113 -3.60 -5.00 5.78
C THR A 113 -2.91 -6.35 5.94
N SER A 114 -3.64 -7.46 5.87
CA SER A 114 -3.07 -8.82 5.90
C SER A 114 -2.64 -9.33 4.53
N LEU A 115 -2.91 -8.59 3.46
CA LEU A 115 -2.57 -8.97 2.10
C LEU A 115 -1.39 -8.15 1.56
N SER A 116 -0.40 -8.84 0.99
CA SER A 116 0.83 -8.23 0.47
C SER A 116 1.35 -8.97 -0.75
N HIS A 117 2.12 -8.28 -1.59
CA HIS A 117 2.90 -8.87 -2.67
C HIS A 117 4.24 -9.42 -2.12
N ASP A 118 4.20 -10.28 -1.11
CA ASP A 118 5.36 -10.76 -0.34
C ASP A 118 6.01 -12.03 -0.90
N LYS A 119 5.37 -12.67 -1.89
CA LYS A 119 5.83 -13.91 -2.52
C LYS A 119 5.42 -14.02 -4.00
N ALA A 120 5.88 -15.10 -4.65
CA ALA A 120 5.46 -15.48 -5.99
C ALA A 120 4.01 -15.98 -5.99
N GLY A 121 3.31 -15.81 -7.11
CA GLY A 121 1.95 -16.28 -7.32
C GLY A 121 0.85 -15.40 -6.74
N ILE A 122 1.14 -14.17 -6.28
CA ILE A 122 0.12 -13.26 -5.77
C ILE A 122 -0.68 -12.68 -6.93
N LEU A 123 -2.00 -12.84 -6.88
CA LEU A 123 -2.96 -12.35 -7.85
C LEU A 123 -3.50 -10.99 -7.40
N SER A 124 -3.37 -9.98 -8.25
CA SER A 124 -3.64 -8.58 -7.90
C SER A 124 -4.19 -7.78 -9.08
N MET A 125 -4.98 -6.74 -8.80
CA MET A 125 -5.58 -5.89 -9.83
C MET A 125 -4.53 -4.99 -10.48
N ALA A 126 -4.49 -5.01 -11.82
CA ALA A 126 -3.79 -3.98 -12.58
C ALA A 126 -4.67 -2.73 -12.69
N ASN A 127 -4.07 -1.56 -12.56
CA ASN A 127 -4.75 -0.28 -12.61
C ASN A 127 -3.84 0.82 -13.21
N SER A 128 -4.40 2.00 -13.47
CA SER A 128 -3.68 3.12 -14.07
C SER A 128 -3.20 4.15 -13.04
N GLY A 129 -3.08 3.75 -11.76
CA GLY A 129 -2.82 4.63 -10.62
C GLY A 129 -4.08 5.25 -10.02
N GLY A 130 -3.96 5.80 -8.81
CA GLY A 130 -5.10 6.27 -8.03
C GLY A 130 -5.87 5.12 -7.37
N LEU A 131 -7.00 5.46 -6.77
CA LEU A 131 -7.82 4.50 -6.01
C LEU A 131 -8.96 3.91 -6.85
N ASP A 132 -9.38 4.56 -7.93
CA ASP A 132 -10.65 4.33 -8.64
C ASP A 132 -10.48 3.87 -10.10
N THR A 133 -9.39 3.16 -10.39
CA THR A 133 -9.02 2.79 -11.77
C THR A 133 -8.90 1.30 -12.02
N ASN A 134 -9.38 0.46 -11.08
CA ASN A 134 -9.49 -0.98 -11.34
C ASN A 134 -10.57 -1.27 -12.37
N GLY A 135 -10.37 -2.32 -13.16
CA GLY A 135 -11.33 -2.79 -14.15
C GLY A 135 -11.30 -4.31 -14.26
N SER A 136 -10.90 -4.84 -15.41
CA SER A 136 -10.80 -6.30 -15.62
C SER A 136 -9.38 -6.84 -15.61
N GLN A 137 -8.38 -5.97 -15.73
CA GLN A 137 -6.98 -6.39 -15.83
C GLN A 137 -6.43 -6.80 -14.46
N PHE A 138 -5.62 -7.85 -14.46
CA PHE A 138 -4.97 -8.40 -13.27
C PHE A 138 -3.55 -8.84 -13.64
N PHE A 139 -2.73 -9.06 -12.62
CA PHE A 139 -1.43 -9.68 -12.77
C PHE A 139 -1.19 -10.74 -11.71
N ILE A 140 -0.26 -11.65 -11.99
CA ILE A 140 0.26 -12.65 -11.05
C ILE A 140 1.75 -12.40 -10.88
N THR A 141 2.20 -12.20 -9.64
CA THR A 141 3.62 -11.96 -9.34
C THR A 141 4.47 -13.20 -9.59
N GLU A 142 5.71 -12.98 -10.03
CA GLU A 142 6.73 -14.05 -10.12
C GLU A 142 7.68 -14.04 -8.92
N VAL A 143 7.88 -12.87 -8.33
CA VAL A 143 8.76 -12.65 -7.18
C VAL A 143 8.10 -11.63 -6.25
N PRO A 144 8.56 -11.48 -4.99
CA PRO A 144 8.05 -10.46 -4.08
C PRO A 144 8.16 -9.04 -4.67
N LYS A 145 7.09 -8.24 -4.52
CA LYS A 145 6.95 -6.85 -5.00
C LYS A 145 6.15 -5.99 -4.01
N THR A 146 6.51 -6.01 -2.73
CA THR A 146 5.85 -5.22 -1.65
C THR A 146 5.80 -3.70 -1.91
N ASN A 147 6.63 -3.20 -2.84
CA ASN A 147 6.52 -1.82 -3.32
C ASN A 147 5.17 -1.52 -4.01
N LEU A 148 4.42 -2.54 -4.45
CA LEU A 148 3.07 -2.45 -5.03
C LEU A 148 1.93 -2.46 -4.00
N ASP A 149 2.22 -2.76 -2.72
CA ASP A 149 1.21 -2.79 -1.67
C ASP A 149 0.58 -1.41 -1.43
N ALA A 150 -0.65 -1.35 -0.93
CA ALA A 150 -1.25 -0.09 -0.48
C ALA A 150 -0.74 0.38 0.89
N PHE A 151 -0.04 -0.50 1.61
CA PHE A 151 0.52 -0.23 2.93
C PHE A 151 2.05 -0.31 2.90
N TYR A 152 2.70 0.48 3.75
CA TYR A 152 4.11 0.28 4.08
C TYR A 152 4.27 -0.85 5.11
N ALA A 153 5.52 -1.26 5.36
CA ALA A 153 5.82 -2.34 6.30
C ALA A 153 5.40 -2.04 7.76
N ASP A 154 5.27 -0.76 8.13
CA ASP A 154 4.76 -0.32 9.43
C ASP A 154 3.20 -0.34 9.50
N GLY A 155 2.54 -0.83 8.45
CA GLY A 155 1.08 -0.89 8.33
C GLY A 155 0.42 0.42 7.90
N SER A 156 1.19 1.48 7.66
CA SER A 156 0.63 2.78 7.29
C SER A 156 0.23 2.85 5.82
N PHE A 157 -0.84 3.59 5.54
CA PHE A 157 -1.41 3.69 4.20
C PHE A 157 -0.57 4.60 3.30
N LYS A 158 -0.21 4.11 2.10
CA LYS A 158 0.48 4.91 1.08
C LYS A 158 -0.46 5.95 0.49
N ASN A 159 0.06 7.11 0.10
CA ASN A 159 -0.74 8.04 -0.68
C ASN A 159 -0.89 7.56 -2.14
N CYS A 160 -1.84 6.67 -2.38
CA CYS A 160 -2.09 6.04 -3.67
C CYS A 160 -2.59 7.01 -4.76
N ASN A 161 -2.98 8.23 -4.39
CA ASN A 161 -3.37 9.28 -5.34
C ASN A 161 -2.18 10.11 -5.84
N MET A 162 -0.99 9.95 -5.24
CA MET A 162 0.20 10.66 -5.70
C MET A 162 0.74 10.07 -7.00
N PRO A 163 1.23 10.92 -7.92
CA PRO A 163 1.95 10.44 -9.10
C PRO A 163 3.11 9.53 -8.69
N ARG A 164 3.26 8.41 -9.40
CA ARG A 164 4.31 7.40 -9.19
C ARG A 164 4.21 6.59 -7.89
N THR A 165 3.12 6.72 -7.12
CA THR A 165 2.80 5.76 -6.06
C THR A 165 2.02 4.59 -6.66
N SER A 166 2.55 3.37 -6.52
CA SER A 166 1.87 2.15 -6.94
C SER A 166 1.13 1.53 -5.75
N CYS A 167 -0.18 1.32 -5.93
CA CYS A 167 -1.03 0.58 -5.00
C CYS A 167 -1.92 -0.36 -5.81
N HIS A 168 -1.80 -1.66 -5.55
CA HIS A 168 -2.53 -2.71 -6.26
C HIS A 168 -3.28 -3.61 -5.28
N ALA A 169 -4.56 -3.87 -5.57
CA ALA A 169 -5.43 -4.66 -4.70
C ALA A 169 -5.16 -6.16 -4.91
N VAL A 170 -4.52 -6.78 -3.91
CA VAL A 170 -4.34 -8.24 -3.85
C VAL A 170 -5.70 -8.88 -3.61
N PHE A 171 -6.06 -9.89 -4.41
CA PHE A 171 -7.33 -10.60 -4.28
C PHE A 171 -7.24 -12.11 -4.38
N GLY A 172 -6.04 -12.65 -4.54
CA GLY A 172 -5.81 -14.08 -4.48
C GLY A 172 -4.35 -14.48 -4.50
N GLU A 173 -4.10 -15.78 -4.48
CA GLU A 173 -2.77 -16.37 -4.58
C GLU A 173 -2.81 -17.72 -5.29
N LEU A 174 -1.78 -18.06 -6.07
CA LEU A 174 -1.62 -19.38 -6.65
C LEU A 174 -1.39 -20.42 -5.55
N VAL A 175 -2.18 -21.50 -5.61
CA VAL A 175 -2.05 -22.69 -4.76
C VAL A 175 -1.58 -23.92 -5.55
N LYS A 176 -1.65 -23.87 -6.89
CA LYS A 176 -1.08 -24.84 -7.83
C LYS A 176 -0.63 -24.12 -9.11
N GLY A 177 0.40 -24.64 -9.78
CA GLY A 177 0.86 -24.11 -11.07
C GLY A 177 1.84 -22.94 -10.97
N LEU A 178 2.61 -22.82 -9.88
CA LEU A 178 3.68 -21.81 -9.80
C LEU A 178 4.74 -22.03 -10.89
N GLU A 179 5.04 -23.29 -11.22
CA GLU A 179 5.92 -23.68 -12.32
C GLU A 179 5.38 -23.28 -13.70
N VAL A 180 4.06 -23.25 -13.86
CA VAL A 180 3.40 -22.77 -15.08
C VAL A 180 3.51 -21.25 -15.15
N GLN A 181 3.30 -20.55 -14.03
CA GLN A 181 3.50 -19.10 -13.94
C GLN A 181 4.94 -18.71 -14.32
N ASP A 182 5.93 -19.40 -13.77
CA ASP A 182 7.37 -19.23 -14.08
C ASP A 182 7.68 -19.54 -15.56
N THR A 183 7.07 -20.59 -16.11
CA THR A 183 7.18 -20.89 -17.54
C THR A 183 6.61 -19.76 -18.41
N ILE A 184 5.49 -19.16 -18.00
CA ILE A 184 4.89 -18.04 -18.72
C ILE A 184 5.75 -16.79 -18.61
N SER A 185 6.30 -16.46 -17.42
CA SER A 185 7.13 -15.26 -17.23
C SER A 185 8.41 -15.25 -18.08
N ASN A 186 8.93 -16.45 -18.39
CA ASN A 186 10.16 -16.65 -19.14
C ASN A 186 9.97 -16.83 -20.66
N VAL A 187 8.76 -16.64 -21.21
CA VAL A 187 8.56 -16.72 -22.67
C VAL A 187 9.27 -15.59 -23.40
N LYS A 188 9.69 -15.83 -24.65
CA LYS A 188 10.26 -14.78 -25.50
C LYS A 188 9.26 -13.65 -25.74
N THR A 189 9.66 -12.41 -25.43
CA THR A 189 8.86 -11.20 -25.61
C THR A 189 9.45 -10.25 -26.66
N ASN A 190 8.61 -9.38 -27.21
CA ASN A 190 9.00 -8.12 -27.84
C ASN A 190 8.65 -6.99 -26.87
N ASN A 191 9.68 -6.32 -26.33
CA ASN A 191 9.56 -5.52 -25.11
C ASN A 191 8.99 -6.38 -23.96
N THR A 192 7.69 -6.23 -23.66
CA THR A 192 6.99 -7.02 -22.63
C THR A 192 5.89 -7.90 -23.20
N LYS A 193 5.57 -7.80 -24.50
CA LYS A 193 4.50 -8.59 -25.11
C LYS A 193 5.04 -9.93 -25.62
N PRO A 194 4.48 -11.09 -25.25
CA PRO A 194 4.93 -12.38 -25.78
C PRO A 194 4.92 -12.43 -27.31
N VAL A 195 5.99 -12.95 -27.91
CA VAL A 195 6.10 -13.14 -29.38
C VAL A 195 5.10 -14.19 -29.87
N LYS A 196 4.97 -15.28 -29.10
CA LYS A 196 3.90 -16.26 -29.27
C LYS A 196 2.84 -15.99 -28.20
N PRO A 197 1.56 -15.78 -28.56
CA PRO A 197 0.52 -15.51 -27.58
C PRO A 197 0.44 -16.58 -26.49
N VAL A 198 0.43 -16.15 -25.23
CA VAL A 198 0.04 -16.98 -24.10
C VAL A 198 -1.42 -16.67 -23.81
N ILE A 199 -2.28 -17.68 -23.96
CA ILE A 199 -3.74 -17.52 -24.00
C ILE A 199 -4.33 -18.19 -22.77
N ILE A 200 -5.27 -17.52 -22.11
CA ILE A 200 -6.19 -18.13 -21.14
C ILE A 200 -7.30 -18.77 -21.97
N GLU A 201 -7.22 -20.08 -22.17
CA GLU A 201 -8.19 -20.84 -22.96
C GLU A 201 -9.54 -20.86 -22.23
N GLU A 202 -9.50 -21.15 -20.92
CA GLU A 202 -10.65 -21.12 -20.04
C GLU A 202 -10.26 -20.57 -18.66
N LEU A 203 -11.16 -19.81 -18.06
CA LEU A 203 -11.07 -19.39 -16.66
C LEU A 203 -12.32 -19.86 -15.90
N ASN A 204 -12.15 -20.88 -15.06
CA ASN A 204 -13.25 -21.54 -14.35
C ASN A 204 -13.25 -21.19 -12.86
N ILE A 205 -14.42 -20.98 -12.27
CA ILE A 205 -14.55 -20.74 -10.83
C ILE A 205 -14.92 -22.04 -10.11
N ILE A 206 -14.13 -22.41 -9.10
CA ILE A 206 -14.33 -23.60 -8.28
C ILE A 206 -14.77 -23.16 -6.88
N ARG A 207 -15.88 -23.73 -6.40
CA ARG A 207 -16.48 -23.43 -5.08
C ARG A 207 -16.42 -24.66 -4.18
N LYS A 208 -15.64 -24.59 -3.10
CA LYS A 208 -15.50 -25.64 -2.07
C LYS A 208 -16.08 -25.14 -0.74
N GLY A 209 -16.83 -25.99 -0.06
CA GLY A 209 -17.52 -25.60 1.18
C GLY A 209 -18.82 -24.83 0.98
N ALA A 210 -19.58 -24.63 2.05
CA ALA A 210 -20.87 -23.97 2.03
C ALA A 210 -20.75 -22.46 1.71
N ASP A 211 -19.80 -21.77 2.35
CA ASP A 211 -19.65 -20.32 2.22
C ASP A 211 -19.27 -19.90 0.80
N ALA A 212 -18.31 -20.58 0.17
CA ALA A 212 -17.93 -20.30 -1.21
C ALA A 212 -19.05 -20.61 -2.21
N LYS A 213 -19.86 -21.65 -1.94
CA LYS A 213 -21.05 -21.97 -2.74
C LYS A 213 -22.15 -20.92 -2.60
N ALA A 214 -22.25 -20.28 -1.44
CA ALA A 214 -23.21 -19.21 -1.15
C ALA A 214 -22.73 -17.82 -1.61
N PHE A 215 -21.47 -17.67 -2.04
CA PHE A 215 -20.94 -16.40 -2.49
C PHE A 215 -21.56 -15.98 -3.84
N ASP A 216 -22.46 -14.99 -3.76
CA ASP A 216 -23.09 -14.35 -4.91
C ASP A 216 -22.30 -13.09 -5.33
N ALA A 217 -21.48 -13.25 -6.37
CA ALA A 217 -20.63 -12.17 -6.88
C ALA A 217 -21.43 -10.97 -7.38
N ALA A 218 -22.53 -11.18 -8.11
CA ALA A 218 -23.32 -10.09 -8.68
C ALA A 218 -23.98 -9.25 -7.58
N LYS A 219 -24.54 -9.91 -6.57
CA LYS A 219 -25.11 -9.25 -5.39
C LYS A 219 -24.05 -8.51 -4.58
N VAL A 220 -22.94 -9.17 -4.25
CA VAL A 220 -21.84 -8.58 -3.47
C VAL A 220 -21.32 -7.32 -4.14
N PHE A 221 -21.06 -7.36 -5.45
CA PHE A 221 -20.56 -6.19 -6.18
C PHE A 221 -21.59 -5.05 -6.16
N THR A 222 -22.86 -5.34 -6.47
CA THR A 222 -23.94 -4.33 -6.53
C THR A 222 -24.15 -3.64 -5.18
N GLU A 223 -24.12 -4.39 -4.08
CA GLU A 223 -24.40 -3.87 -2.74
C GLU A 223 -23.19 -3.18 -2.10
N LYS A 224 -21.97 -3.71 -2.33
CA LYS A 224 -20.78 -3.27 -1.57
C LYS A 224 -19.82 -2.37 -2.34
N GLU A 225 -19.81 -2.39 -3.68
CA GLU A 225 -18.92 -1.52 -4.46
C GLU A 225 -19.16 -0.02 -4.21
N PRO A 226 -20.42 0.47 -4.12
CA PRO A 226 -20.68 1.88 -3.82
C PRO A 226 -20.15 2.34 -2.45
N LEU A 227 -19.88 1.40 -1.53
CA LEU A 227 -19.40 1.69 -0.17
C LEU A 227 -17.87 1.73 -0.08
N LEU A 228 -17.14 1.35 -1.13
CA LEU A 228 -15.68 1.29 -1.09
C LEU A 228 -15.00 2.62 -0.75
N PRO A 229 -15.40 3.78 -1.32
CA PRO A 229 -14.80 5.07 -0.96
C PRO A 229 -14.94 5.37 0.53
N GLN A 230 -16.15 5.19 1.08
CA GLN A 230 -16.42 5.41 2.50
C GLN A 230 -15.61 4.45 3.38
N ARG A 231 -15.57 3.15 3.05
CA ARG A 231 -14.78 2.16 3.80
C ARG A 231 -13.29 2.52 3.83
N LEU A 232 -12.77 3.05 2.72
CA LEU A 232 -11.39 3.48 2.65
C LEU A 232 -11.11 4.72 3.50
N GLU A 233 -12.00 5.71 3.49
CA GLU A 233 -11.93 6.88 4.37
C GLU A 233 -11.96 6.47 5.86
N GLU A 234 -12.85 5.54 6.22
CA GLU A 234 -12.94 5.00 7.58
C GLU A 234 -11.66 4.25 7.99
N GLN A 235 -11.08 3.44 7.09
CA GLN A 235 -9.80 2.77 7.32
C GLN A 235 -8.66 3.77 7.52
N GLN A 236 -8.58 4.81 6.70
CA GLN A 236 -7.57 5.86 6.81
C GLN A 236 -7.71 6.66 8.10
N ALA A 237 -8.95 7.03 8.48
CA ALA A 237 -9.22 7.73 9.72
C ALA A 237 -8.84 6.88 10.95
N ALA A 238 -9.21 5.60 10.96
CA ALA A 238 -8.83 4.68 12.04
C ALA A 238 -7.31 4.52 12.16
N MET A 239 -6.59 4.50 11.02
CA MET A 239 -5.13 4.45 11.02
C MET A 239 -4.51 5.75 11.56
N GLN A 240 -5.05 6.90 11.18
CA GLN A 240 -4.58 8.20 11.69
C GLN A 240 -4.79 8.32 13.20
N GLU A 241 -5.92 7.86 13.73
CA GLU A 241 -6.14 7.84 15.19
C GLU A 241 -5.17 6.90 15.91
N LYS A 242 -4.84 5.74 15.33
CA LYS A 242 -3.77 4.87 15.85
C LYS A 242 -2.41 5.56 15.85
N ILE A 243 -2.05 6.25 14.77
CA ILE A 243 -0.77 6.99 14.67
C ILE A 243 -0.71 8.07 15.75
N LYS A 244 -1.79 8.83 15.97
CA LYS A 244 -1.86 9.84 17.04
C LYS A 244 -1.71 9.22 18.42
N GLU A 245 -2.34 8.07 18.68
CA GLU A 245 -2.21 7.41 19.97
C GLU A 245 -0.79 6.88 20.23
N GLN A 246 -0.17 6.28 19.21
CA GLN A 246 1.23 5.88 19.27
C GLN A 246 2.18 7.07 19.48
N ALA A 247 1.91 8.19 18.80
CA ALA A 247 2.66 9.43 18.98
C ALA A 247 2.56 10.00 20.40
N LYS A 248 1.41 9.89 21.07
CA LYS A 248 1.28 10.28 22.49
C LYS A 248 2.16 9.42 23.40
N ILE A 249 2.23 8.12 23.14
CA ILE A 249 3.09 7.20 23.90
C ILE A 249 4.56 7.59 23.67
N ALA A 250 4.97 7.75 22.41
CA ALA A 250 6.31 8.17 22.04
C ALA A 250 6.70 9.54 22.62
N GLY A 251 5.76 10.49 22.67
CA GLY A 251 5.96 11.79 23.30
C GLY A 251 6.25 11.68 24.80
N LYS A 252 5.55 10.79 25.52
CA LYS A 252 5.84 10.50 26.94
C LYS A 252 7.19 9.82 27.14
N GLU A 253 7.52 8.86 26.29
CA GLU A 253 8.84 8.21 26.29
C GLU A 253 9.96 9.21 26.01
N PHE A 254 9.72 10.17 25.12
CA PHE A 254 10.64 11.28 24.87
C PHE A 254 10.85 12.13 26.13
N ILE A 255 9.80 12.49 26.87
CA ILE A 255 9.94 13.25 28.13
C ILE A 255 10.79 12.45 29.13
N GLU A 256 10.47 11.18 29.36
CA GLU A 256 11.18 10.34 30.33
C GLU A 256 12.66 10.14 29.95
N LYS A 257 12.95 9.92 28.66
CA LYS A 257 14.34 9.75 28.16
C LYS A 257 15.18 11.02 28.32
N ASN A 258 14.56 12.19 28.40
CA ASN A 258 15.23 13.48 28.49
C ASN A 258 14.95 14.20 29.83
N LYS A 259 14.50 13.49 30.86
CA LYS A 259 14.13 14.07 32.17
C LYS A 259 15.26 14.80 32.90
N ASP A 260 16.51 14.46 32.58
CA ASP A 260 17.69 15.07 33.16
C ASP A 260 18.13 16.34 32.42
N MET A 261 17.44 16.71 31.32
CA MET A 261 17.69 17.96 30.61
C MET A 261 17.07 19.13 31.35
N GLU A 262 17.81 20.24 31.44
CA GLU A 262 17.29 21.50 31.93
C GLU A 262 16.31 22.12 30.93
N GLY A 263 15.15 22.58 31.42
CA GLY A 263 14.18 23.31 30.61
C GLY A 263 12.74 23.11 31.07
N GLU A 264 11.86 23.94 30.52
CA GLU A 264 10.42 23.82 30.67
C GLU A 264 9.90 22.77 29.67
N VAL A 265 9.18 21.75 30.16
CA VAL A 265 8.49 20.78 29.30
C VAL A 265 7.15 21.37 28.86
N ILE A 266 6.95 21.46 27.54
CA ILE A 266 5.74 21.96 26.91
C ILE A 266 5.14 20.83 26.07
N GLU A 267 3.95 20.38 26.44
CA GLU A 267 3.12 19.46 25.66
C GLU A 267 2.08 20.26 24.89
N SER A 268 2.12 20.20 23.56
CA SER A 268 1.16 20.89 22.71
C SER A 268 -0.10 20.05 22.48
N PRO A 269 -1.29 20.66 22.35
CA PRO A 269 -2.50 19.96 21.88
C PRO A 269 -2.34 19.29 20.51
N THR A 270 -1.37 19.71 19.70
CA THR A 270 -1.05 19.08 18.41
C THR A 270 -0.29 17.76 18.57
N GLY A 271 0.26 17.48 19.75
CA GLY A 271 1.12 16.33 20.05
C GLY A 271 2.62 16.61 19.91
N LEU A 272 3.02 17.83 19.52
CA LEU A 272 4.40 18.29 19.69
C LEU A 272 4.78 18.27 21.18
N VAL A 273 5.96 17.76 21.50
CA VAL A 273 6.55 17.89 22.84
C VAL A 273 7.87 18.64 22.73
N MET A 274 8.11 19.58 23.65
CA MET A 274 9.27 20.46 23.63
C MET A 274 9.87 20.59 25.02
N ILE A 275 11.19 20.46 25.13
CA ILE A 275 11.96 20.83 26.33
C ILE A 275 12.68 22.13 25.98
N LEU A 276 12.18 23.24 26.50
CA LEU A 276 12.64 24.60 26.18
C LEU A 276 13.55 25.14 27.29
N ASN A 277 14.80 25.41 26.95
CA ASN A 277 15.74 26.14 27.80
C ASN A 277 15.82 27.60 27.33
N LYS A 278 15.24 28.49 28.14
CA LYS A 278 15.12 29.93 27.82
C LYS A 278 16.43 30.65 28.08
N ALA A 279 16.83 31.51 27.14
CA ALA A 279 17.91 32.44 27.35
C ALA A 279 17.56 33.48 28.44
N LYS A 280 18.56 33.89 29.23
CA LYS A 280 18.39 34.86 30.32
C LYS A 280 17.83 36.21 29.83
N ASP A 281 18.29 36.66 28.66
CA ASP A 281 17.93 37.94 28.04
C ASP A 281 17.25 37.74 26.67
N GLY A 282 16.46 36.66 26.54
CA GLY A 282 15.85 36.27 25.27
C GLY A 282 14.90 37.33 24.69
N VAL A 283 15.15 37.76 23.46
CA VAL A 283 14.30 38.70 22.72
C VAL A 283 13.38 37.93 21.79
N THR A 284 12.07 38.18 21.86
CA THR A 284 11.11 37.58 20.93
C THR A 284 11.27 38.22 19.54
N PRO A 285 11.54 37.42 18.48
CA PRO A 285 11.60 37.93 17.11
C PRO A 285 10.24 38.48 16.65
N LYS A 286 10.25 39.47 15.76
CA LYS A 286 9.05 39.97 15.10
C LYS A 286 8.65 39.04 13.97
N SER A 287 7.37 39.06 13.60
CA SER A 287 6.85 38.23 12.50
C SER A 287 7.47 38.52 11.12
N THR A 288 8.15 39.65 10.97
CA THR A 288 8.88 40.06 9.77
C THR A 288 10.36 39.67 9.78
N ASP A 289 10.88 39.22 10.93
CA ASP A 289 12.31 38.93 11.09
C ASP A 289 12.65 37.57 10.48
N ASN A 290 13.87 37.47 9.93
CA ASN A 290 14.45 36.19 9.54
C ASN A 290 15.38 35.72 10.65
N VAL A 291 14.94 34.73 11.42
CA VAL A 291 15.76 34.12 12.47
C VAL A 291 16.79 33.18 11.87
N LEU A 292 17.97 33.13 12.47
CA LEU A 292 19.02 32.17 12.15
C LEU A 292 18.87 30.95 13.07
N ILE A 293 18.67 29.78 12.48
CA ILE A 293 18.38 28.54 13.21
C ILE A 293 19.55 27.58 13.05
N GLN A 294 20.16 27.21 14.17
CA GLN A 294 21.02 26.04 14.25
C GLN A 294 20.14 24.84 14.61
N SER A 295 20.29 23.74 13.86
CA SER A 295 19.42 22.58 14.03
C SER A 295 20.13 21.26 13.78
N THR A 296 19.84 20.29 14.63
CA THR A 296 20.24 18.89 14.46
C THR A 296 19.02 17.99 14.60
N GLY A 297 18.82 17.08 13.64
CA GLY A 297 17.67 16.19 13.54
C GLY A 297 18.04 14.71 13.68
N TYR A 298 17.30 13.99 14.52
CA TYR A 298 17.46 12.58 14.83
C TYR A 298 16.15 11.80 14.69
N PHE A 299 16.26 10.51 14.43
CA PHE A 299 15.17 9.56 14.68
C PHE A 299 15.04 9.25 16.17
N GLU A 300 13.92 8.66 16.60
CA GLU A 300 13.66 8.29 18.01
C GLU A 300 14.74 7.37 18.60
N ASN A 301 15.33 6.52 17.75
CA ASN A 301 16.44 5.64 18.13
C ASN A 301 17.78 6.37 18.31
N GLY A 302 17.84 7.68 18.07
CA GLY A 302 19.03 8.52 18.21
C GLY A 302 19.89 8.63 16.94
N ASN A 303 19.53 7.95 15.85
CA ASN A 303 20.27 8.04 14.60
C ASN A 303 20.11 9.42 13.97
N LEU A 304 21.23 10.04 13.61
CA LEU A 304 21.27 11.35 12.93
C LEU A 304 20.74 11.25 11.50
N PHE A 305 19.89 12.20 11.08
CA PHE A 305 19.51 12.36 9.67
C PHE A 305 19.84 13.75 9.10
N TYR A 306 20.08 14.74 9.94
CA TYR A 306 20.33 16.12 9.52
C TYR A 306 21.09 16.90 10.59
N THR A 307 22.01 17.78 10.21
CA THR A 307 22.61 18.74 11.13
C THR A 307 23.15 19.94 10.37
N THR A 308 23.04 21.13 10.98
CA THR A 308 23.77 22.34 10.60
C THR A 308 25.05 22.52 11.42
N ASP A 309 25.43 21.55 12.24
CA ASP A 309 26.59 21.63 13.13
C ASP A 309 27.72 20.76 12.57
N ALA A 310 28.84 21.41 12.21
CA ALA A 310 29.98 20.73 11.63
C ALA A 310 30.65 19.75 12.61
N GLU A 311 30.62 20.04 13.92
CA GLU A 311 31.20 19.16 14.94
C GLU A 311 30.36 17.90 15.10
N VAL A 312 29.03 18.05 15.14
CA VAL A 312 28.10 16.91 15.15
C VAL A 312 28.26 16.06 13.88
N ALA A 313 28.37 16.71 12.71
CA ALA A 313 28.58 16.00 11.45
C ALA A 313 29.89 15.20 11.44
N LYS A 314 30.98 15.76 11.98
CA LYS A 314 32.28 15.07 12.10
C LYS A 314 32.20 13.93 13.10
N ALA A 315 31.60 14.15 14.27
CA ALA A 315 31.46 13.13 15.32
C ALA A 315 30.62 11.92 14.87
N THR A 316 29.69 12.13 13.94
CA THR A 316 28.81 11.09 13.39
C THR A 316 29.27 10.52 12.05
N ASN A 317 30.46 10.92 11.56
CA ASN A 317 30.99 10.54 10.25
C ASN A 317 30.03 10.87 9.08
N THR A 318 29.24 11.93 9.20
CA THR A 318 28.33 12.44 8.15
C THR A 318 28.81 13.76 7.52
N TYR A 319 29.97 14.26 7.94
CA TYR A 319 30.58 15.48 7.40
C TYR A 319 30.95 15.34 5.92
N ASN A 320 30.62 16.37 5.14
CA ASN A 320 30.92 16.48 3.73
C ASN A 320 31.54 17.84 3.42
N GLU A 321 32.81 17.86 3.00
CA GLU A 321 33.56 19.09 2.76
C GLU A 321 32.93 19.97 1.65
N GLN A 322 32.34 19.37 0.62
CA GLN A 322 31.66 20.12 -0.44
C GLN A 322 30.39 20.79 0.06
N ALA A 323 29.62 20.09 0.90
CA ALA A 323 28.44 20.64 1.55
C ALA A 323 28.81 21.76 2.53
N ASP A 324 29.92 21.62 3.26
CA ASP A 324 30.44 22.65 4.16
C ASP A 324 30.77 23.94 3.39
N LYS A 325 31.51 23.82 2.29
CA LYS A 325 31.79 24.96 1.38
C LYS A 325 30.52 25.59 0.78
N ALA A 326 29.40 24.86 0.77
CA ALA A 326 28.10 25.35 0.33
C ALA A 326 27.22 25.88 1.48
N GLY A 327 27.74 26.00 2.70
CA GLY A 327 27.03 26.52 3.87
C GLY A 327 26.10 25.52 4.56
N ALA A 328 26.29 24.21 4.36
CA ALA A 328 25.41 23.20 4.96
C ALA A 328 25.53 23.10 6.49
N TYR A 329 26.67 23.53 7.05
CA TYR A 329 26.94 23.51 8.49
C TYR A 329 26.96 24.91 9.10
N GLU A 330 26.05 25.77 8.62
CA GLU A 330 25.79 27.10 9.15
C GLU A 330 24.32 27.23 9.54
N PRO A 331 23.98 28.10 10.52
CA PRO A 331 22.59 28.42 10.84
C PRO A 331 21.84 28.92 9.61
N PHE A 332 20.67 28.34 9.30
CA PHE A 332 19.88 28.75 8.15
C PHE A 332 18.85 29.83 8.52
N PRO A 333 18.60 30.80 7.62
CA PRO A 333 17.58 31.81 7.86
C PRO A 333 16.17 31.25 7.64
N MET A 334 15.22 31.66 8.48
CA MET A 334 13.80 31.37 8.31
C MET A 334 12.93 32.53 8.78
N ILE A 335 11.88 32.85 8.03
CA ILE A 335 10.90 33.87 8.44
C ILE A 335 10.19 33.44 9.73
N TYR A 336 10.13 34.31 10.73
CA TYR A 336 9.54 34.01 12.04
C TYR A 336 8.01 34.17 12.04
N ASN A 337 7.30 33.44 11.17
CA ASN A 337 5.84 33.43 11.18
C ASN A 337 5.27 32.14 10.57
N GLU A 338 3.95 32.06 10.48
CA GLU A 338 3.23 30.91 9.93
C GLU A 338 3.55 30.59 8.45
N SER A 339 4.15 31.52 7.70
CA SER A 339 4.57 31.27 6.31
C SER A 339 5.91 30.55 6.17
N ALA A 340 6.60 30.27 7.29
CA ALA A 340 7.86 29.54 7.29
C ALA A 340 7.74 28.19 6.58
N THR A 341 8.67 27.91 5.66
CA THR A 341 8.70 26.68 4.85
C THR A 341 9.34 25.51 5.60
N LEU A 342 8.82 25.25 6.81
CA LEU A 342 9.22 24.20 7.72
C LEU A 342 8.09 23.18 7.92
N VAL A 343 8.44 21.96 8.33
CA VAL A 343 7.43 20.99 8.75
C VAL A 343 6.62 21.56 9.93
N PRO A 344 5.30 21.28 10.01
CA PRO A 344 4.41 21.91 10.99
C PRO A 344 4.93 21.92 12.42
N GLY A 345 5.41 20.80 12.95
CA GLY A 345 5.88 20.71 14.33
C GLY A 345 7.18 21.50 14.60
N PHE A 346 8.09 21.55 13.63
CA PHE A 346 9.29 22.38 13.74
C PHE A 346 8.92 23.86 13.77
N ARG A 347 8.07 24.31 12.84
CA ARG A 347 7.56 25.70 12.81
C ARG A 347 6.85 26.06 14.10
N GLU A 348 5.98 25.18 14.60
CA GLU A 348 5.26 25.38 15.85
C GLU A 348 6.23 25.57 17.03
N ALA A 349 7.29 24.76 17.13
CA ALA A 349 8.32 24.93 18.14
C ALA A 349 9.10 26.24 17.97
N MET A 350 9.55 26.54 16.74
CA MET A 350 10.29 27.76 16.42
C MET A 350 9.53 29.01 16.87
N LEU A 351 8.22 29.09 16.61
CA LEU A 351 7.38 30.23 16.96
C LEU A 351 7.14 30.40 18.47
N LYS A 352 7.63 29.47 19.30
CA LYS A 352 7.65 29.58 20.77
C LYS A 352 9.00 29.99 21.34
N MET A 353 10.03 30.14 20.51
CA MET A 353 11.41 30.38 20.93
C MET A 353 11.80 31.86 20.76
N ASN A 354 12.55 32.38 21.72
CA ASN A 354 13.24 33.65 21.63
C ASN A 354 14.64 33.48 21.05
N ILE A 355 15.28 34.60 20.69
CA ILE A 355 16.70 34.61 20.36
C ILE A 355 17.51 34.14 21.58
N GLY A 356 18.40 33.18 21.35
CA GLY A 356 19.24 32.52 22.34
C GLY A 356 18.62 31.28 22.97
N ASP A 357 17.32 31.02 22.76
CA ASP A 357 16.67 29.84 23.31
C ASP A 357 17.22 28.57 22.65
N LYS A 358 17.35 27.51 23.45
CA LYS A 358 17.65 26.16 22.98
C LYS A 358 16.46 25.25 23.28
N ALA A 359 16.14 24.36 22.35
CA ALA A 359 15.04 23.44 22.55
C ALA A 359 15.37 22.05 21.99
N ARG A 360 14.97 21.02 22.72
CA ARG A 360 14.85 19.67 22.16
C ARG A 360 13.38 19.35 21.97
N ILE A 361 12.98 19.02 20.75
CA ILE A 361 11.59 18.81 20.38
C ILE A 361 11.37 17.41 19.83
N PHE A 362 10.24 16.81 20.19
CA PHE A 362 9.68 15.62 19.56
C PHE A 362 8.54 16.06 18.63
N VAL A 363 8.70 15.76 17.35
CA VAL A 363 7.75 16.05 16.29
C VAL A 363 7.12 14.72 15.86
N PRO A 364 5.84 14.48 16.20
CA PRO A 364 5.15 13.30 15.72
C PRO A 364 5.02 13.33 14.21
N SER A 365 4.96 12.16 13.58
CA SER A 365 5.12 12.03 12.13
C SER A 365 4.10 12.84 11.31
N TYR A 366 2.86 12.97 11.79
CA TYR A 366 1.82 13.78 11.16
C TYR A 366 2.03 15.30 11.28
N LEU A 367 2.92 15.77 12.16
CA LEU A 367 3.45 17.13 12.20
C LEU A 367 4.82 17.25 11.51
N GLY A 368 5.37 16.14 11.04
CA GLY A 368 6.62 16.03 10.28
C GLY A 368 6.35 15.84 8.78
N TYR A 369 6.82 14.72 8.24
CA TYR A 369 6.69 14.37 6.81
C TYR A 369 5.54 13.40 6.51
N GLY A 370 4.81 12.94 7.54
CA GLY A 370 3.62 12.10 7.43
C GLY A 370 3.83 10.82 6.61
N PRO A 371 2.79 10.29 5.95
CA PRO A 371 2.85 9.01 5.24
C PRO A 371 3.72 9.01 3.98
N ASN A 372 4.23 10.16 3.55
CA ASN A 372 5.11 10.22 2.38
C ASN A 372 6.58 10.17 2.78
N GLY A 373 6.92 10.57 4.01
CA GLY A 373 8.31 10.78 4.41
C GLY A 373 9.01 11.82 3.51
N ARG A 374 10.34 11.72 3.44
CA ARG A 374 11.20 12.49 2.54
C ARG A 374 12.33 11.60 2.04
N ALA A 375 12.04 10.78 1.03
CA ALA A 375 13.01 9.87 0.45
C ALA A 375 14.26 10.59 -0.09
N PRO A 376 15.45 9.96 -0.02
CA PRO A 376 15.73 8.68 0.63
C PRO A 376 15.96 8.80 2.15
N ARG A 377 15.88 10.01 2.71
CA ARG A 377 16.43 10.32 4.04
C ARG A 377 15.47 10.02 5.18
N ILE A 378 14.19 10.35 5.04
CA ILE A 378 13.20 10.23 6.11
C ILE A 378 12.14 9.21 5.67
N PRO A 379 11.99 8.09 6.38
CA PRO A 379 10.94 7.10 6.10
C PRO A 379 9.53 7.70 6.26
N PRO A 380 8.52 7.12 5.58
CA PRO A 380 7.12 7.33 5.89
C PRO A 380 6.83 7.18 7.38
N ASN A 381 5.97 8.06 7.90
CA ASN A 381 5.48 8.06 9.27
C ASN A 381 6.54 8.02 10.38
N ALA A 382 7.79 8.39 10.08
CA ALA A 382 8.82 8.56 11.09
C ALA A 382 8.50 9.76 12.00
N ASN A 383 8.49 9.54 13.32
CA ASN A 383 8.59 10.63 14.27
C ASN A 383 10.04 11.15 14.26
N LEU A 384 10.21 12.45 14.56
CA LEU A 384 11.49 13.12 14.49
C LEU A 384 11.79 13.82 15.80
N VAL A 385 13.07 13.85 16.17
CA VAL A 385 13.57 14.66 17.27
C VAL A 385 14.48 15.73 16.71
N PHE A 386 14.35 16.97 17.14
CA PHE A 386 15.27 18.04 16.77
C PHE A 386 15.85 18.74 17.99
N ASP A 387 17.14 19.02 17.95
CA ASP A 387 17.79 20.04 18.78
C ASP A 387 17.79 21.34 17.96
N LEU A 388 17.27 22.42 18.54
CA LEU A 388 17.09 23.73 17.92
C LEU A 388 17.76 24.82 18.75
N GLU A 389 18.31 25.82 18.09
CA GLU A 389 18.74 27.07 18.70
C GLU A 389 18.49 28.24 17.74
N ILE A 390 17.85 29.31 18.24
CA ILE A 390 17.76 30.57 17.49
C ILE A 390 18.97 31.41 17.86
N VAL A 391 19.98 31.44 16.99
CA VAL A 391 21.26 32.10 17.30
C VAL A 391 21.25 33.61 17.04
N GLY A 392 20.27 34.12 16.31
CA GLY A 392 20.17 35.54 15.98
C GLY A 392 19.13 35.87 14.91
N ILE A 393 19.21 37.08 14.37
CA ILE A 393 18.43 37.57 13.22
C ILE A 393 19.39 37.89 12.08
N LYS A 394 18.98 37.58 10.85
CA LYS A 394 19.72 37.85 9.61
C LYS A 394 19.55 39.30 9.11
#